data_AF-A0A3B7C616-F1
#
_entry.id   AF-A0A3B7C616-F1
#
_cell.length_a   1.000
_cell.length_b   1.000
_cell.length_c   1.000
_cell.angle_alpha   90.00
_cell.angle_beta   90.00
_cell.angle_gamma   90.00
#
_symmetry.space_group_name_H-M   'P 1'
#
loop_
_entity.id
_entity.type
_entity.pdbx_description
1 polymer ?
#
loop_
_entity_poly.entity_id
_entity_poly.type
_entity_poly.pdbx_seq_one_letter_code
_entity_poly.pdbx_strand_id
1 'polypeptide(L)'
;MNDLHLYELVLLGLGVLLFLILSAGLVYYIVKKEEIKKLLFFFLIPILMIGYPSIQEFSISKDKIAFTKYHDEVISNPKDSLAKQRLSEVTEKLQKRAKTPEDIIKISEAKLLLGKSEEAIKYADKAIQKQEEENAEERATGSITDDSIRTKTAVKAVQLKNLAEIQNINIEEVDKGTLQNQLKSITVSRDLEAVKKVVAKKTLQKYRRSNN
;
A
#
# COMPACT_ATOMS: atom_id res chain seq x y z
N MET A 1 14.28 3.62 0.16
CA MET A 1 14.97 3.23 1.42
C MET A 1 14.51 4.02 2.65
N ASN A 2 13.48 4.88 2.60
CA ASN A 2 13.04 5.64 3.78
C ASN A 2 11.56 5.36 4.09
N ASP A 3 11.26 4.18 4.66
CA ASP A 3 9.92 3.82 5.16
C ASP A 3 9.75 4.16 6.66
N LEU A 4 10.79 4.71 7.31
CA LEU A 4 10.72 5.15 8.70
C LEU A 4 10.09 6.54 8.82
N HIS A 5 9.15 6.67 9.74
CA HIS A 5 8.63 7.99 10.08
C HIS A 5 9.72 8.85 10.75
N LEU A 6 9.69 10.17 10.53
CA LEU A 6 10.68 11.09 11.12
C LEU A 6 10.79 10.92 12.65
N TYR A 7 9.66 10.69 13.33
CA TYR A 7 9.66 10.45 14.77
C TYR A 7 10.38 9.14 15.15
N GLU A 8 10.35 8.10 14.32
CA GLU A 8 11.01 6.81 14.58
C GLU A 8 12.52 6.94 14.45
N LEU A 9 12.98 7.69 13.45
CA LEU A 9 14.39 8.02 13.29
C LEU A 9 14.92 8.83 14.49
N VAL A 10 14.15 9.82 14.93
CA VAL A 10 14.49 10.63 16.12
C VAL A 10 14.47 9.75 17.38
N LEU A 11 13.44 8.92 17.57
CA LEU A 11 13.31 8.01 18.72
C LEU A 11 14.46 7.00 18.76
N LEU A 12 14.83 6.43 17.61
CA LEU A 12 15.96 5.51 17.44
C LEU A 12 17.27 6.22 17.82
N GLY A 13 17.54 7.39 17.22
CA GLY A 13 18.76 8.14 17.47
C GLY A 13 18.89 8.57 18.94
N LEU A 14 17.80 9.04 19.54
CA LEU A 14 17.77 9.43 20.95
C LEU A 14 17.92 8.21 21.87
N GLY A 15 17.30 7.08 21.52
CA GLY A 15 17.43 5.82 22.24
C GLY A 15 18.88 5.30 22.24
N VAL A 16 19.55 5.32 21.08
CA VAL A 16 20.97 4.95 20.95
C VAL A 16 21.86 5.88 21.76
N LEU A 17 21.65 7.20 21.68
CA LEU A 17 22.41 8.18 22.44
C LEU A 17 22.26 7.94 23.96
N LEU A 18 21.01 7.77 24.42
CA LEU A 18 20.71 7.50 25.82
C LEU A 18 21.33 6.18 26.29
N PHE A 19 21.29 5.14 25.46
CA PHE A 19 21.92 3.85 25.73
C PHE A 19 23.44 3.98 25.93
N LEU A 20 24.11 4.78 25.11
CA LEU A 20 25.56 5.02 25.24
C LEU A 20 25.90 5.77 26.53
N ILE A 21 25.13 6.81 26.88
CA ILE A 21 25.29 7.56 28.13
C ILE A 21 25.11 6.64 29.34
N LEU A 22 24.04 5.84 29.34
CA LEU A 22 23.77 4.84 30.38
C LEU A 22 24.86 3.77 30.46
N SER A 23 25.44 3.37 29.32
CA SER A 23 26.56 2.41 29.27
C SER A 23 27.83 2.99 29.90
N ALA A 24 28.17 4.25 29.60
CA ALA A 24 29.28 4.93 30.25
C ALA A 24 29.04 5.12 31.76
N GLY A 25 27.81 5.51 32.14
CA GLY A 25 27.39 5.61 33.54
C GLY A 25 27.48 4.27 34.27
N LEU A 26 27.16 3.15 33.60
CA LEU A 26 27.23 1.81 34.17
C LEU A 26 28.68 1.43 34.47
N VAL A 27 29.58 1.65 33.52
CA VAL A 27 31.02 1.42 33.74
C VAL A 27 31.52 2.27 34.91
N TYR A 28 31.13 3.54 34.99
CA TYR A 28 31.49 4.43 36.09
C TYR A 28 30.98 3.92 37.45
N TYR A 29 29.70 3.53 37.54
CA TYR A 29 29.09 2.99 38.77
C TYR A 29 29.75 1.68 39.23
N ILE A 30 30.15 0.82 38.29
CA ILE A 30 30.89 -0.41 38.59
C ILE A 30 32.25 -0.08 39.20
N VAL A 31 32.99 0.88 38.63
CA VAL A 31 34.30 1.31 39.15
C VAL A 31 34.17 1.94 40.55
N LYS A 32 33.11 2.73 40.77
CA LYS A 32 32.80 3.37 42.07
C LYS A 32 32.17 2.44 43.11
N LYS A 33 31.82 1.19 42.75
CA LYS A 33 31.13 0.21 43.60
C LYS A 33 29.79 0.71 44.18
N GLU A 34 29.05 1.48 43.39
CA GLU A 34 27.72 2.00 43.78
C GLU A 34 26.58 1.02 43.45
N GLU A 35 25.35 1.33 43.89
CA GLU A 35 24.17 0.49 43.66
C GLU A 35 23.75 0.47 42.17
N ILE A 36 24.20 -0.55 41.43
CA ILE A 36 23.95 -0.71 39.98
C ILE A 36 22.45 -0.93 39.66
N LYS A 37 21.68 -1.48 40.60
CA LYS A 37 20.30 -1.92 40.36
C LYS A 37 19.41 -0.81 39.80
N LYS A 38 19.52 0.42 40.33
CA LYS A 38 18.72 1.57 39.88
C LYS A 38 19.02 1.91 38.42
N LEU A 39 20.31 1.92 38.06
CA LEU A 39 20.75 2.23 36.70
C LEU A 39 20.31 1.18 35.68
N LEU A 40 20.29 -0.09 36.08
CA LEU A 40 19.88 -1.19 35.22
C LEU A 40 18.38 -1.12 34.84
N PHE A 41 17.52 -0.60 35.72
CA PHE A 41 16.12 -0.32 35.36
C PHE A 41 15.98 0.78 34.31
N PHE A 42 16.86 1.79 34.32
CA PHE A 42 16.85 2.86 33.32
C PHE A 42 17.20 2.36 31.92
N PHE A 43 17.90 1.24 31.77
CA PHE A 43 18.18 0.63 30.46
C PHE A 43 16.93 0.11 29.74
N LEU A 44 15.83 -0.17 30.43
CA LEU A 44 14.59 -0.60 29.77
C LEU A 44 14.04 0.46 28.82
N ILE A 45 14.18 1.74 29.17
CA ILE A 45 13.68 2.87 28.37
C ILE A 45 14.36 2.92 26.99
N PRO A 46 15.70 3.04 26.87
CA PRO A 46 16.36 3.07 25.56
C PRO A 46 16.20 1.75 24.80
N ILE A 47 16.15 0.60 25.47
CA ILE A 47 15.91 -0.70 24.80
C ILE A 47 14.54 -0.70 24.10
N LEU A 48 13.49 -0.22 24.78
CA LEU A 48 12.15 -0.08 24.18
C LEU A 48 12.14 0.94 23.04
N MET A 49 12.82 2.09 23.20
CA MET A 49 12.91 3.12 22.16
C MET A 49 13.61 2.61 20.90
N ILE A 50 14.68 1.81 21.04
CA ILE A 50 15.40 1.20 19.92
C ILE A 50 14.60 0.06 19.30
N GLY A 51 13.94 -0.75 20.12
CA GLY A 51 13.17 -1.92 19.66
C GLY A 51 11.83 -1.58 19.00
N TYR A 52 11.22 -0.45 19.33
CA TYR A 52 9.89 -0.08 18.85
C TYR A 52 9.78 0.03 17.32
N PRO A 53 10.67 0.74 16.59
CA PRO A 53 10.65 0.78 15.12
C PRO A 53 10.77 -0.62 14.49
N SER A 54 11.59 -1.50 15.06
CA SER A 54 11.81 -2.86 14.53
C SER A 54 10.53 -3.71 14.54
N ILE A 55 9.70 -3.59 15.59
CA ILE A 55 8.43 -4.33 15.68
C ILE A 55 7.44 -3.83 14.62
N GLN A 56 7.42 -2.52 14.35
CA GLN A 56 6.55 -1.93 13.33
C GLN A 56 6.89 -2.41 11.92
N GLU A 57 8.18 -2.39 11.56
CA GLU A 57 8.66 -2.80 10.23
C GLU A 57 8.29 -4.27 9.92
N PHE A 58 8.38 -5.12 10.95
CA PHE A 58 7.95 -6.51 10.84
C PHE A 58 6.44 -6.65 10.61
N SER A 59 5.61 -5.82 11.24
CA SER A 59 4.16 -5.81 10.99
C SER A 59 3.81 -5.37 9.57
N ILE A 60 4.54 -4.38 9.03
CA ILE A 60 4.33 -3.84 7.68
C ILE A 60 4.68 -4.89 6.64
N SER A 61 5.80 -5.59 6.84
CA SER A 61 6.20 -6.68 5.96
C SER A 61 5.14 -7.79 5.91
N LYS A 62 4.57 -8.15 7.07
CA LYS A 62 3.46 -9.11 7.14
C LYS A 62 2.21 -8.62 6.42
N ASP A 63 1.81 -7.37 6.62
CA ASP A 63 0.63 -6.81 5.97
C ASP A 63 0.83 -6.71 4.43
N LYS A 64 2.03 -6.35 3.95
CA LYS A 64 2.38 -6.36 2.51
C LYS A 64 2.32 -7.78 1.91
N ILE A 65 2.87 -8.78 2.61
CA ILE A 65 2.80 -10.19 2.18
C ILE A 65 1.37 -10.69 2.17
N ALA A 66 0.60 -10.41 3.23
CA ALA A 66 -0.79 -10.78 3.35
C ALA A 66 -1.64 -10.14 2.24
N PHE A 67 -1.36 -8.87 1.90
CA PHE A 67 -2.00 -8.19 0.79
C PHE A 67 -1.79 -8.94 -0.52
N THR A 68 -0.54 -9.22 -0.90
CA THR A 68 -0.23 -9.95 -2.14
C THR A 68 -0.91 -11.32 -2.16
N LYS A 69 -0.87 -12.06 -1.05
CA LYS A 69 -1.54 -13.36 -0.94
C LYS A 69 -3.04 -13.25 -1.20
N TYR A 70 -3.75 -12.40 -0.48
CA TYR A 70 -5.21 -12.28 -0.62
C TYR A 70 -5.62 -11.65 -1.95
N HIS A 71 -4.77 -10.79 -2.50
CA HIS A 71 -4.92 -10.25 -3.84
C HIS A 71 -4.93 -11.37 -4.89
N ASP A 72 -3.93 -12.26 -4.86
CA ASP A 72 -3.81 -13.39 -5.78
C ASP A 72 -4.92 -14.43 -5.57
N GLU A 73 -5.35 -14.65 -4.32
CA GLU A 73 -6.51 -15.49 -4.00
C GLU A 73 -7.81 -14.92 -4.59
N VAL A 74 -8.03 -13.60 -4.53
CA VAL A 74 -9.20 -12.96 -5.14
C VAL A 74 -9.12 -12.98 -6.67
N ILE A 75 -7.94 -12.87 -7.27
CA ILE A 75 -7.75 -13.01 -8.71
C ILE A 75 -8.07 -14.43 -9.17
N SER A 76 -7.49 -15.43 -8.50
CA SER A 76 -7.65 -16.84 -8.86
C SER A 76 -9.07 -17.34 -8.56
N ASN A 77 -9.68 -16.88 -7.47
CA ASN A 77 -11.06 -17.19 -7.10
C ASN A 77 -11.88 -15.93 -6.75
N PRO A 78 -12.43 -15.22 -7.76
CA PRO A 78 -13.19 -14.00 -7.53
C PRO A 78 -14.55 -14.17 -6.82
N LYS A 79 -14.94 -15.41 -6.50
CA LYS A 79 -16.17 -15.72 -5.75
C LYS A 79 -15.92 -16.02 -4.29
N ASP A 80 -14.66 -16.19 -3.88
CA ASP A 80 -14.29 -16.42 -2.48
C ASP A 80 -14.65 -15.20 -1.62
N SER A 81 -15.58 -15.38 -0.69
CA SER A 81 -16.01 -14.33 0.24
C SER A 81 -14.96 -14.08 1.32
N LEU A 82 -14.26 -15.12 1.77
CA LEU A 82 -13.24 -15.02 2.82
C LEU A 82 -12.01 -14.27 2.29
N ALA A 83 -11.53 -14.62 1.09
CA ALA A 83 -10.39 -13.93 0.48
C ALA A 83 -10.68 -12.44 0.25
N LYS A 84 -11.91 -12.09 -0.17
CA LYS A 84 -12.34 -10.69 -0.30
C LYS A 84 -12.39 -9.95 1.03
N GLN A 85 -12.93 -10.58 2.07
CA GLN A 85 -12.96 -9.98 3.39
C GLN A 85 -11.54 -9.69 3.88
N ARG A 86 -10.65 -10.67 3.77
CA ARG A 86 -9.24 -10.52 4.16
C ARG A 86 -8.50 -9.47 3.33
N LEU A 87 -8.74 -9.42 2.02
CA LEU A 87 -8.21 -8.37 1.15
C LEU A 87 -8.72 -6.99 1.57
N SER A 88 -10.00 -6.86 1.92
CA SER A 88 -10.56 -5.59 2.42
C SER A 88 -9.90 -5.14 3.72
N GLU A 89 -9.79 -6.03 4.70
CA GLU A 89 -9.15 -5.76 6.00
C GLU A 89 -7.70 -5.26 5.83
N VAL A 90 -6.91 -5.95 5.01
CA VAL A 90 -5.51 -5.58 4.78
C VAL A 90 -5.41 -4.30 3.94
N THR A 91 -6.31 -4.09 2.97
CA THR A 91 -6.34 -2.85 2.17
C THR A 91 -6.59 -1.63 3.05
N GLU A 92 -7.48 -1.72 4.04
CA GLU A 92 -7.73 -0.62 5.00
C GLU A 92 -6.52 -0.29 5.87
N LYS A 93 -5.73 -1.30 6.27
CA LYS A 93 -4.48 -1.09 7.00
C LYS A 93 -3.44 -0.39 6.14
N LEU A 94 -3.27 -0.83 4.88
CA LEU A 94 -2.34 -0.21 3.93
C LEU A 94 -2.77 1.21 3.58
N GLN A 95 -4.08 1.48 3.46
CA GLN A 95 -4.61 2.81 3.18
C GLN A 95 -4.15 3.87 4.20
N LYS A 96 -4.08 3.52 5.49
CA LYS A 96 -3.62 4.44 6.55
C LYS A 96 -2.13 4.78 6.44
N ARG A 97 -1.36 3.97 5.70
CA ARG A 97 0.10 4.03 5.64
C ARG A 97 0.64 4.33 4.23
N ALA A 98 -0.22 4.36 3.21
CA ALA A 98 0.16 4.61 1.83
C ALA A 98 0.72 6.03 1.66
N LYS A 99 2.00 6.10 1.28
CA LYS A 99 2.73 7.36 1.08
C LYS A 99 3.13 7.55 -0.38
N THR A 100 3.52 6.47 -1.05
CA THR A 100 4.00 6.54 -2.44
C THR A 100 2.86 6.30 -3.44
N PRO A 101 3.00 6.80 -4.68
CA PRO A 101 2.10 6.49 -5.78
C PRO A 101 1.87 4.98 -5.98
N GLU A 102 2.90 4.14 -5.83
CA GLU A 102 2.75 2.69 -5.98
C GLU A 102 1.85 2.06 -4.91
N ASP A 103 1.96 2.50 -3.65
CA ASP A 103 1.10 2.00 -2.58
C ASP A 103 -0.37 2.40 -2.83
N ILE A 104 -0.59 3.61 -3.34
CA ILE A 104 -1.91 4.12 -3.69
C ILE A 104 -2.51 3.32 -4.87
N ILE A 105 -1.70 2.97 -5.87
CA ILE A 105 -2.14 2.11 -6.99
C ILE A 105 -2.58 0.74 -6.51
N LYS A 106 -1.83 0.09 -5.62
CA LYS A 106 -2.21 -1.21 -5.06
C LYS A 106 -3.56 -1.15 -4.35
N ILE A 107 -3.82 -0.05 -3.64
CA ILE A 107 -5.13 0.18 -3.01
C ILE A 107 -6.22 0.32 -4.08
N SER A 108 -6.00 1.09 -5.14
CA SER A 108 -6.95 1.23 -6.26
C SER A 108 -7.28 -0.14 -6.88
N GLU A 109 -6.25 -0.95 -7.16
CA GLU A 109 -6.39 -2.31 -7.72
C GLU A 109 -7.21 -3.22 -6.79
N ALA A 110 -6.91 -3.23 -5.49
CA ALA A 110 -7.67 -4.01 -4.53
C ALA A 110 -9.13 -3.56 -4.43
N LYS A 111 -9.41 -2.25 -4.43
CA LYS A 111 -10.78 -1.72 -4.41
C LYS A 111 -11.55 -2.15 -5.67
N LEU A 112 -10.90 -2.13 -6.84
CA LEU A 112 -11.47 -2.62 -8.10
C LEU A 112 -11.79 -4.13 -8.04
N LEU A 113 -10.88 -4.94 -7.50
CA LEU A 113 -11.10 -6.37 -7.29
C LEU A 113 -12.22 -6.65 -6.28
N LEU A 114 -12.42 -5.78 -5.29
CA LEU A 114 -13.51 -5.87 -4.33
C LEU A 114 -14.85 -5.40 -4.91
N GLY A 115 -14.87 -4.78 -6.10
CA GLY A 115 -16.08 -4.24 -6.73
C GLY A 115 -16.44 -2.83 -6.26
N LYS A 116 -15.51 -2.14 -5.61
CA LYS A 116 -15.65 -0.77 -5.11
C LYS A 116 -15.14 0.21 -6.16
N SER A 117 -15.82 0.28 -7.32
CA SER A 117 -15.37 1.02 -8.50
C SER A 117 -15.11 2.51 -8.22
N GLU A 118 -16.02 3.18 -7.49
CA GLU A 118 -15.87 4.60 -7.17
C GLU A 118 -14.65 4.87 -6.30
N GLU A 119 -14.40 4.03 -5.29
CA GLU A 119 -13.19 4.10 -4.49
C GLU A 119 -11.95 3.85 -5.36
N ALA A 120 -11.99 2.86 -6.25
CA ALA A 120 -10.89 2.55 -7.14
C ALA A 120 -10.52 3.74 -8.05
N ILE A 121 -11.50 4.44 -8.62
CA ILE A 121 -11.29 5.68 -9.41
C ILE A 121 -10.64 6.75 -8.53
N LYS A 122 -11.20 7.01 -7.34
CA LYS A 122 -10.66 8.00 -6.40
C LYS A 122 -9.19 7.73 -6.04
N TYR A 123 -8.83 6.47 -5.79
CA TYR A 123 -7.45 6.09 -5.50
C TYR A 123 -6.54 6.15 -6.72
N ALA A 124 -7.04 5.82 -7.92
CA ALA A 124 -6.28 5.98 -9.15
C ALA A 124 -5.95 7.46 -9.41
N ASP A 125 -6.92 8.36 -9.28
CA ASP A 125 -6.72 9.80 -9.42
C ASP A 125 -5.74 10.33 -8.36
N LYS A 126 -5.88 9.86 -7.11
CA LYS A 126 -4.93 10.20 -6.03
C LYS A 126 -3.50 9.76 -6.34
N ALA A 127 -3.32 8.60 -6.97
CA ALA A 127 -1.98 8.12 -7.35
C ALA A 127 -1.36 9.00 -8.44
N ILE A 128 -2.16 9.42 -9.43
CA ILE A 128 -1.73 10.32 -10.50
C ILE A 128 -1.30 11.66 -9.90
N GLN A 129 -2.14 12.26 -9.06
CA GLN A 129 -1.83 13.52 -8.38
C GLN A 129 -0.55 13.40 -7.53
N LYS A 130 -0.41 12.32 -6.76
CA LYS A 130 0.76 12.11 -5.91
C LYS A 130 2.04 11.97 -6.73
N GLN A 131 1.97 11.29 -7.87
CA GLN A 131 3.09 11.16 -8.80
C GLN A 131 3.49 12.51 -9.39
N GLU A 132 2.52 13.36 -9.73
CA GLU A 132 2.78 14.71 -10.25
C GLU A 132 3.45 15.61 -9.20
N GLU A 133 3.01 15.55 -7.94
CA GLU A 133 3.64 16.23 -6.81
C GLU A 133 5.10 15.80 -6.65
N GLU A 134 5.36 14.50 -6.59
CA GLU A 134 6.73 13.96 -6.45
C GLU A 134 7.62 14.38 -7.62
N ASN A 135 7.10 14.36 -8.85
CA ASN A 135 7.83 14.81 -10.03
C ASN A 135 8.18 16.32 -9.96
N ALA A 136 7.29 17.13 -9.41
CA ALA A 136 7.52 18.58 -9.26
C ALA A 136 8.56 18.87 -8.17
N GLU A 137 8.51 18.17 -7.04
CA GLU A 137 9.48 18.27 -5.95
C GLU A 137 10.88 17.80 -6.37
N GLU A 138 10.96 16.74 -7.15
CA GLU A 138 12.24 16.18 -7.63
C GLU A 138 12.90 17.06 -8.70
N ARG A 139 12.11 17.72 -9.55
CA ARG A 139 12.60 18.76 -10.49
C ARG A 139 13.19 19.95 -9.75
N ALA A 140 12.67 20.29 -8.57
CA ALA A 140 13.20 21.37 -7.74
C ALA A 140 14.46 20.96 -6.96
N THR A 141 14.62 19.67 -6.64
CA THR A 141 15.72 19.15 -5.81
C THR A 141 16.84 18.45 -6.59
N GLY A 142 16.68 18.23 -7.90
CA GLY A 142 17.68 17.57 -8.75
C GLY A 142 17.86 16.07 -8.49
N SER A 143 16.90 15.43 -7.83
CA SER A 143 16.91 13.99 -7.54
C SER A 143 16.71 13.15 -8.81
N ILE A 144 17.61 12.18 -9.05
CA ILE A 144 17.52 11.23 -10.16
C ILE A 144 16.72 10.01 -9.70
N THR A 145 15.41 10.06 -9.90
CA THR A 145 14.52 8.91 -9.73
C THR A 145 14.24 8.33 -11.12
N ASP A 146 14.19 7.00 -11.23
CA ASP A 146 14.07 6.28 -12.50
C ASP A 146 12.76 6.64 -13.25
N ASP A 147 12.91 7.40 -14.33
CA ASP A 147 11.81 7.91 -15.16
C ASP A 147 10.94 6.78 -15.75
N SER A 148 11.50 5.56 -15.84
CA SER A 148 10.78 4.38 -16.30
C SER A 148 9.74 3.89 -15.29
N ILE A 149 9.98 4.08 -13.98
CA ILE A 149 9.07 3.64 -12.91
C ILE A 149 7.88 4.59 -12.84
N ARG A 150 8.12 5.89 -12.87
CA ARG A 150 7.09 6.94 -12.84
C ARG A 150 6.09 6.79 -13.98
N THR A 151 6.60 6.59 -15.19
CA THR A 151 5.79 6.40 -16.39
C THR A 151 4.92 5.15 -16.27
N LYS A 152 5.45 4.06 -15.71
CA LYS A 152 4.67 2.83 -15.46
C LYS A 152 3.58 3.05 -14.43
N THR A 153 3.86 3.76 -13.34
CA THR A 153 2.90 4.05 -12.27
C THR A 153 1.74 4.89 -12.79
N ALA A 154 2.00 6.01 -13.47
CA ALA A 154 0.95 6.85 -14.04
C ALA A 154 0.10 6.09 -15.08
N VAL A 155 0.73 5.31 -15.96
CA VAL A 155 0.03 4.49 -16.96
C VAL A 155 -0.87 3.44 -16.29
N LYS A 156 -0.39 2.76 -15.25
CA LYS A 156 -1.20 1.80 -14.49
C LYS A 156 -2.39 2.46 -13.81
N ALA A 157 -2.20 3.64 -13.21
CA ALA A 157 -3.30 4.36 -12.57
C ALA A 157 -4.41 4.72 -13.57
N VAL A 158 -4.04 5.20 -14.76
CA VAL A 158 -5.00 5.48 -15.85
C VAL A 158 -5.70 4.20 -16.31
N GLN A 159 -4.97 3.09 -16.47
CA GLN A 159 -5.56 1.81 -16.86
C GLN A 159 -6.56 1.28 -15.82
N LEU A 160 -6.23 1.39 -14.53
CA LEU A 160 -7.12 1.02 -13.42
C LEU A 160 -8.37 1.90 -13.39
N LYS A 161 -8.23 3.20 -13.62
CA LYS A 161 -9.35 4.13 -13.74
C LYS A 161 -10.31 3.70 -14.85
N ASN A 162 -9.79 3.44 -16.05
CA ASN A 162 -10.61 3.00 -17.18
C ASN A 162 -11.33 1.66 -16.89
N LEU A 163 -10.65 0.70 -16.24
CA LEU A 163 -11.29 -0.55 -15.82
C LEU A 163 -12.38 -0.35 -14.78
N ALA A 164 -12.17 0.57 -13.83
CA ALA A 164 -13.13 0.91 -12.79
C ALA A 164 -14.36 1.62 -13.37
N GLU A 165 -14.17 2.52 -14.32
CA GLU A 165 -15.27 3.17 -15.07
C GLU A 165 -16.14 2.12 -15.77
N ILE A 166 -15.54 1.13 -16.46
CA ILE A 166 -16.31 0.02 -17.05
C ILE A 166 -17.07 -0.79 -16.00
N GLN A 167 -16.45 -1.05 -14.84
CA GLN A 167 -17.13 -1.77 -13.75
C GLN A 167 -18.32 -0.97 -13.18
N ASN A 168 -18.27 0.36 -13.27
CA ASN A 168 -19.31 1.26 -12.77
C ASN A 168 -20.43 1.57 -13.76
N ILE A 169 -20.32 1.15 -15.03
CA ILE A 169 -21.34 1.42 -16.05
C ILE A 169 -22.73 0.98 -15.57
N ASN A 170 -23.71 1.86 -15.79
CA ASN A 170 -25.13 1.51 -15.66
C ASN A 170 -25.51 0.58 -16.81
N ILE A 171 -25.88 -0.65 -16.48
CA ILE A 171 -26.06 -1.71 -17.47
C ILE A 171 -27.44 -1.62 -18.15
N GLU A 172 -28.37 -0.87 -17.56
CA GLU A 172 -29.68 -0.62 -18.16
C GLU A 172 -29.59 0.28 -19.41
N GLU A 173 -28.51 1.04 -19.55
CA GLU A 173 -28.31 2.03 -20.63
C GLU A 173 -27.40 1.54 -21.76
N VAL A 174 -26.73 0.40 -21.60
CA VAL A 174 -25.66 -0.04 -22.53
C VAL A 174 -25.93 -1.45 -23.02
N ASP A 175 -25.91 -1.64 -24.35
CA ASP A 175 -26.07 -2.97 -24.94
C ASP A 175 -24.83 -3.85 -24.71
N LYS A 176 -25.05 -5.17 -24.72
CA LYS A 176 -24.00 -6.18 -24.48
C LYS A 176 -22.82 -6.07 -25.46
N GLY A 177 -23.10 -5.73 -26.72
CA GLY A 177 -22.10 -5.60 -27.78
C GLY A 177 -21.18 -4.43 -27.51
N THR A 178 -21.74 -3.27 -27.16
CA THR A 178 -20.98 -2.07 -26.77
C THR A 178 -20.10 -2.34 -25.55
N LEU A 179 -20.63 -2.98 -24.52
CA LEU A 179 -19.86 -3.34 -23.32
C LEU A 179 -18.69 -4.30 -23.64
N GLN A 180 -18.93 -5.30 -24.49
CA GLN A 180 -17.88 -6.23 -24.91
C GLN A 180 -16.80 -5.54 -25.76
N ASN A 181 -17.19 -4.59 -26.61
CA ASN A 181 -16.25 -3.82 -27.42
C ASN A 181 -15.39 -2.90 -26.55
N GLN A 182 -15.98 -2.23 -25.55
CA GLN A 182 -15.24 -1.44 -24.55
C GLN A 182 -14.25 -2.30 -23.75
N LEU A 183 -14.66 -3.49 -23.29
CA LEU A 183 -13.76 -4.41 -22.59
C LEU A 183 -12.61 -4.92 -23.47
N LYS A 184 -12.84 -5.07 -24.78
CA LYS A 184 -11.80 -5.49 -25.73
C LYS A 184 -10.85 -4.36 -26.10
N SER A 185 -11.34 -3.12 -26.22
CA SER A 185 -10.55 -1.96 -26.65
C SER A 185 -9.60 -1.45 -25.56
N ILE A 186 -9.89 -1.67 -24.28
CA ILE A 186 -8.95 -1.32 -23.20
C ILE A 186 -7.70 -2.19 -23.32
N THR A 187 -6.57 -1.54 -23.60
CA THR A 187 -5.24 -2.15 -23.50
C THR A 187 -4.70 -1.94 -22.09
N VAL A 188 -4.32 -3.02 -21.41
CA VAL A 188 -3.74 -2.97 -20.06
C VAL A 188 -2.34 -3.54 -20.06
N SER A 189 -1.54 -3.17 -19.07
CA SER A 189 -0.23 -3.77 -18.84
C SER A 189 -0.35 -5.25 -18.47
N ARG A 190 0.74 -6.01 -18.68
CA ARG A 190 0.77 -7.48 -18.47
C ARG A 190 0.34 -7.90 -17.06
N ASP A 191 0.65 -7.09 -16.05
CA ASP A 191 0.28 -7.30 -14.66
C ASP A 191 -1.20 -7.05 -14.37
N LEU A 192 -1.87 -6.18 -15.13
CA LEU A 192 -3.30 -5.89 -15.00
C LEU A 192 -4.20 -6.80 -15.85
N GLU A 193 -3.64 -7.66 -16.70
CA GLU A 193 -4.43 -8.61 -17.51
C GLU A 193 -5.29 -9.54 -16.67
N ALA A 194 -4.78 -9.99 -15.53
CA ALA A 194 -5.55 -10.83 -14.61
C ALA A 194 -6.73 -10.04 -14.00
N VAL A 195 -6.49 -8.80 -13.58
CA VAL A 195 -7.51 -7.88 -13.05
C VAL A 195 -8.58 -7.59 -14.11
N LYS A 196 -8.16 -7.27 -15.34
CA LYS A 196 -9.07 -7.04 -16.49
C LYS A 196 -10.00 -8.23 -16.71
N LYS A 197 -9.50 -9.46 -16.65
CA LYS A 197 -10.33 -10.68 -16.78
C LYS A 197 -11.35 -10.79 -15.65
N VAL A 198 -10.97 -10.49 -14.41
CA VAL A 198 -11.87 -10.51 -13.25
C VAL A 198 -12.96 -9.45 -13.39
N VAL A 199 -12.59 -8.22 -13.76
CA VAL A 199 -13.52 -7.11 -14.00
C VAL A 199 -14.49 -7.48 -15.12
N ALA A 200 -14.00 -7.91 -16.28
CA ALA A 200 -14.83 -8.33 -17.42
C ALA A 200 -15.86 -9.40 -17.01
N LYS A 201 -15.42 -10.43 -16.28
CA LYS A 201 -16.30 -11.50 -15.80
C LYS A 201 -17.38 -10.97 -14.86
N LYS A 202 -17.03 -10.10 -13.92
CA LYS A 202 -17.98 -9.49 -12.98
C LYS A 202 -18.98 -8.58 -13.69
N THR A 203 -18.53 -7.71 -14.59
CA THR A 203 -19.40 -6.77 -15.31
C THR A 203 -20.38 -7.52 -16.21
N LEU A 204 -19.92 -8.54 -16.94
CA LEU A 204 -20.79 -9.40 -17.74
C LEU A 204 -21.78 -10.22 -16.88
N GLN A 205 -21.38 -10.63 -15.67
CA GLN A 205 -22.29 -11.31 -14.74
C GLN A 205 -23.36 -10.35 -14.20
N LYS A 206 -22.99 -9.11 -13.88
CA LYS A 206 -23.94 -8.04 -13.50
C LYS A 206 -24.95 -7.81 -14.64
N TYR A 207 -24.48 -7.79 -15.90
CA TYR A 207 -25.34 -7.65 -17.08
C TYR A 207 -26.37 -8.77 -17.22
N ARG A 208 -25.94 -10.02 -17.06
CA ARG A 208 -26.86 -11.17 -17.13
C ARG A 208 -27.92 -11.16 -16.03
N ARG A 209 -27.62 -10.62 -14.86
CA ARG A 209 -28.57 -10.52 -13.74
C ARG A 209 -29.57 -9.39 -13.91
N SER A 210 -29.22 -8.33 -14.62
CA SER A 210 -30.11 -7.18 -14.86
C SER A 210 -31.15 -7.44 -15.95
N ASN A 211 -30.89 -8.40 -16.84
CA ASN A 211 -31.71 -8.71 -18.01
C ASN A 211 -32.47 -10.05 -17.90
N ASN A 212 -32.48 -10.67 -16.72
CA ASN A 212 -33.26 -11.86 -16.37
C ASN A 212 -34.24 -11.49 -15.26
#